data_AF-A0A527FCB0-F1
#
_entry.id   AF-A0A527FCB0-F1
#
_cell.length_a   1.000
_cell.length_b   1.000
_cell.length_c   1.000
_cell.angle_alpha   90.00
_cell.angle_beta   90.00
_cell.angle_gamma   90.00
#
_symmetry.space_group_name_H-M   'P 1'
#
loop_
_entity.id
_entity.type
_entity.pdbx_description
1 polymer ?
#
loop_
_entity_poly.entity_id
_entity_poly.type
_entity_poly.pdbx_seq_one_letter_code
_entity_poly.pdbx_strand_id
1 'polypeptide(L)' 'SSAVLRIIAEHAEPDLLAFIAQAGASHFAAAYDASQLEGAIMVFAASGDEELDRRVAADARRLGIPVNA' A
#
# COMPACT_ATOMS: atom_id res chain seq x y z
N SER A 1 -8.50 4.73 -15.55
CA SER A 1 -8.81 3.88 -14.39
C SER A 1 -9.53 4.71 -13.35
N SER A 2 -10.50 4.16 -12.61
CA SER A 2 -11.28 4.87 -11.57
C SER A 2 -10.96 4.39 -10.15
N ALA A 3 -9.83 3.71 -9.95
CA ALA A 3 -9.41 3.24 -8.64
C ALA A 3 -9.03 4.41 -7.72
N VAL A 4 -9.42 4.33 -6.46
CA VAL A 4 -8.94 5.24 -5.40
C VAL A 4 -7.71 4.63 -4.77
N LEU A 5 -6.56 5.30 -4.91
CA LEU A 5 -5.29 4.82 -4.39
C LEU A 5 -5.06 5.31 -2.97
N ARG A 6 -4.66 4.39 -2.10
CA ARG A 6 -4.14 4.67 -0.76
C ARG A 6 -2.72 4.12 -0.69
N ILE A 7 -1.76 4.99 -0.40
CA ILE A 7 -0.35 4.65 -0.26
C ILE A 7 0.01 4.73 1.23
N ILE A 8 0.57 3.66 1.75
CA ILE A 8 1.03 3.55 3.13
C ILE A 8 2.55 3.50 3.07
N ALA A 9 3.19 4.52 3.62
CA ALA A 9 4.64 4.59 3.72
C ALA A 9 4.99 5.58 4.82
N GLU A 10 5.70 5.14 5.86
CA GLU A 10 6.12 6.01 6.97
C GLU A 10 6.94 7.20 6.46
N HIS A 11 7.82 6.93 5.50
CA HIS A 11 8.60 7.93 4.79
C HIS A 11 8.38 7.75 3.28
N ALA A 12 7.95 8.82 2.61
CA ALA A 12 7.76 8.85 1.17
C ALA A 12 8.73 9.85 0.55
N GLU A 13 9.48 9.39 -0.45
CA GLU A 13 10.41 10.24 -1.19
C GLU A 13 9.68 11.35 -1.97
N PRO A 14 10.33 12.48 -2.27
CA PRO A 14 9.70 13.62 -2.95
C PRO A 14 8.99 13.26 -4.25
N ASP A 15 9.57 12.35 -5.05
CA ASP A 15 8.97 11.91 -6.32
C ASP A 15 7.66 11.13 -6.10
N LEU A 16 7.59 10.31 -5.05
CA LEU A 16 6.37 9.60 -4.66
C LEU A 16 5.30 10.58 -4.17
N LEU A 17 5.68 11.58 -3.37
CA LEU A 17 4.75 12.63 -2.93
C LEU A 17 4.20 13.43 -4.11
N ALA A 18 5.05 13.77 -5.09
CA ALA A 18 4.63 14.44 -6.31
C ALA A 18 3.65 13.57 -7.12
N PHE A 19 3.91 12.28 -7.25
CA PHE A 19 3.00 11.32 -7.87
C PHE A 19 1.65 11.26 -7.13
N ILE A 20 1.66 11.16 -5.80
CA ILE A 20 0.44 11.11 -4.98
C ILE A 20 -0.45 12.31 -5.24
N ALA A 21 0.14 13.52 -5.24
CA ALA A 21 -0.57 14.76 -5.52
C ALA A 21 -1.15 14.79 -6.94
N GLN A 22 -0.38 14.36 -7.95
CA GLN A 22 -0.83 14.33 -9.34
C GLN A 22 -1.93 13.29 -9.59
N ALA A 23 -1.83 12.13 -8.93
CA ALA A 23 -2.77 11.02 -9.07
C ALA A 23 -4.06 11.21 -8.26
N GLY A 24 -4.11 12.20 -7.35
CA GLY A 24 -5.21 12.36 -6.39
C GLY A 24 -5.29 11.20 -5.39
N ALA A 25 -4.16 10.55 -5.12
CA ALA A 25 -4.07 9.46 -4.17
C ALA A 25 -3.99 9.99 -2.73
N SER A 26 -4.29 9.13 -1.76
CA SER A 26 -4.11 9.44 -0.33
C SER A 26 -2.80 8.85 0.18
N HIS A 27 -2.03 9.62 0.95
CA HIS A 27 -0.85 9.12 1.67
C HIS A 27 -1.13 8.97 3.16
N PHE A 28 -0.79 7.80 3.71
CA PHE A 28 -0.75 7.54 5.13
C PHE A 28 0.72 7.42 5.56
N ALA A 29 1.22 8.48 6.20
CA ALA A 29 2.56 8.55 6.76
C ALA A 29 2.63 7.76 8.07
N ALA A 30 2.59 6.43 7.96
CA ALA A 30 2.64 5.51 9.09
C ALA A 30 3.31 4.20 8.68
N ALA A 31 3.83 3.48 9.67
CA ALA A 31 4.24 2.09 9.50
C ALA A 31 3.04 1.21 9.09
N TYR A 32 3.36 0.07 8.46
CA TYR A 32 2.34 -0.89 8.04
C TYR A 32 1.64 -1.55 9.24
N ASP A 33 0.32 -1.55 9.18
CA ASP A 33 -0.57 -2.31 10.06
C ASP A 33 -1.62 -3.06 9.22
N ALA A 34 -1.94 -4.29 9.62
CA ALA A 34 -2.84 -5.16 8.85
C ALA A 34 -4.27 -4.59 8.71
N SER A 35 -4.74 -3.76 9.67
CA SER A 35 -6.04 -3.08 9.57
C SER A 35 -6.11 -2.11 8.39
N GLN A 36 -4.97 -1.64 7.88
CA GLN A 36 -4.94 -0.74 6.73
C GLN A 36 -5.34 -1.44 5.42
N LEU A 37 -5.37 -2.78 5.40
CA LEU A 37 -5.88 -3.57 4.27
C LEU A 37 -7.41 -3.66 4.22
N GLU A 38 -8.11 -3.27 5.29
CA GLU A 38 -9.56 -3.37 5.36
C GLU A 38 -10.23 -2.54 4.26
N GLY A 39 -11.13 -3.19 3.50
CA GLY A 39 -11.82 -2.58 2.37
C GLY A 39 -10.99 -2.44 1.10
N ALA A 40 -9.73 -2.86 1.08
CA ALA A 40 -8.93 -2.87 -0.14
C ALA A 40 -9.43 -3.94 -1.12
N ILE A 41 -9.52 -3.57 -2.40
CA ILE A 41 -9.90 -4.47 -3.50
C ILE A 41 -8.66 -5.19 -4.08
N MET A 42 -7.48 -4.58 -3.96
CA MET A 42 -6.20 -5.10 -4.40
C MET A 42 -5.08 -4.44 -3.60
N VAL A 43 -4.00 -5.18 -3.35
CA VAL A 43 -2.83 -4.72 -2.60
C VAL A 43 -1.56 -4.85 -3.46
N PHE A 44 -0.69 -3.86 -3.36
CA PHE A 44 0.67 -3.91 -3.90
C PHE A 44 1.66 -3.78 -2.73
N ALA A 45 2.53 -4.77 -2.57
CA ALA A 45 3.66 -4.69 -1.65
C ALA A 45 4.89 -4.24 -2.44
N ALA A 46 5.44 -3.10 -2.09
CA ALA A 46 6.55 -2.47 -2.80
C ALA A 46 7.38 -1.63 -1.83
N SER A 47 7.64 -2.16 -0.64
CA SER A 47 8.36 -1.44 0.40
C SER A 47 9.87 -1.42 0.18
N GLY A 48 10.39 -2.34 -0.65
CA GLY A 48 11.82 -2.58 -0.79
C GLY A 48 12.42 -3.42 0.34
N ASP A 49 11.60 -3.83 1.31
CA ASP A 49 11.93 -4.78 2.36
C ASP A 49 11.14 -6.08 2.10
N GLU A 50 11.86 -7.14 1.74
CA GLU A 50 11.24 -8.42 1.39
C GLU A 50 10.45 -9.04 2.55
N GLU A 51 10.84 -8.81 3.81
CA GLU A 51 10.13 -9.36 4.96
C GLU A 51 8.81 -8.63 5.18
N LEU A 52 8.83 -7.30 5.04
CA LEU A 52 7.60 -6.53 5.07
C LEU A 52 6.67 -6.90 3.90
N ASP A 53 7.20 -7.05 2.70
CA ASP A 53 6.40 -7.40 1.52
C ASP A 53 5.79 -8.82 1.66
N ARG A 54 6.53 -9.78 2.23
CA ARG A 54 6.00 -11.11 2.59
C ARG A 54 4.86 -11.02 3.61
N ARG A 55 5.01 -10.17 4.64
CA ARG A 55 3.98 -9.97 5.66
C ARG A 55 2.70 -9.37 5.07
N VAL A 56 2.83 -8.31 4.26
CA VAL A 56 1.70 -7.69 3.54
C VAL A 56 0.98 -8.73 2.65
N ALA A 57 1.74 -9.54 1.92
CA ALA A 57 1.17 -10.58 1.06
C ALA A 57 0.43 -11.66 1.85
N ALA A 58 0.97 -12.07 3.01
CA ALA A 58 0.31 -13.05 3.88
C ALA A 58 -1.01 -12.51 4.44
N ASP A 59 -1.02 -11.27 4.93
CA ASP A 59 -2.22 -10.62 5.48
C ASP A 59 -3.29 -10.39 4.40
N ALA A 60 -2.91 -9.92 3.20
CA ALA A 60 -3.84 -9.76 2.08
C ALA A 60 -4.48 -11.09 1.67
N ARG A 61 -3.66 -12.16 1.55
CA ARG A 61 -4.16 -13.51 1.21
C ARG A 61 -5.11 -14.06 2.28
N ARG A 62 -4.84 -13.82 3.57
CA ARG A 62 -5.72 -14.23 4.69
C ARG A 62 -7.08 -13.54 4.60
N LEU A 63 -7.15 -12.33 4.07
CA LEU A 63 -8.37 -11.57 3.83
C LEU A 63 -9.02 -11.86 2.47
N GLY A 64 -8.43 -12.74 1.65
CA GLY A 64 -8.91 -13.02 0.29
C GLY A 64 -8.71 -11.87 -0.70
N ILE A 65 -7.80 -10.94 -0.40
CA ILE A 65 -7.52 -9.78 -1.25
C ILE A 65 -6.41 -10.15 -2.26
N PRO A 66 -6.62 -9.93 -3.57
CA PRO A 66 -5.57 -10.06 -4.58
C PRO A 66 -4.36 -9.19 -4.23
N VAL A 67 -3.17 -9.78 -4.30
CA VAL A 67 -1.93 -9.09 -3.97
C VAL A 67 -0.87 -9.30 -5.04
N ASN A 68 -0.17 -8.23 -5.38
CA ASN A 68 1.08 -8.25 -6.13
C ASN A 68 2.20 -7.84 -5.17
N ALA A 69 3.18 -8.74 -4.98
CA ALA A 69 4.31 -8.59 -4.07
C ALA A 69 5.53 -9.24 -4.73
#